data_AF-A0A427B4Q8-F1
#
_entry.id   AF-A0A427B4Q8-F1
#
_cell.length_a   1.000
_cell.length_b   1.000
_cell.length_c   1.000
_cell.angle_alpha   90.00
_cell.angle_beta   90.00
_cell.angle_gamma   90.00
#
_symmetry.space_group_name_H-M   'P 1'
#
loop_
_entity.id
_entity.type
_entity.pdbx_description
1 polymer ?
#
loop_
_entity_poly.entity_id
_entity_poly.type
_entity_poly.pdbx_seq_one_letter_code
_entity_poly.pdbx_strand_id
1 'polypeptide(L)'
;MLETTLVALQDITLDKIFDEPGRKELHSEFAKLTEQGYLYLPAGTCLSGMGRQVSFEQAVVWKVLGEDNDAHCLGLCFVNWSFL
;
A
#
# COMPACT_ATOMS: atom_id res chain seq x y z
N MET A 1 7.30 5.45 -1.02
CA MET A 1 7.25 5.46 0.46
C MET A 1 7.77 6.80 0.94
N LEU A 2 7.09 7.42 1.91
CA LEU A 2 7.47 8.73 2.43
C LEU A 2 8.90 8.63 3.01
N GLU A 3 9.79 9.49 2.53
CA GLU A 3 11.20 9.55 2.96
C GLU A 3 12.00 8.26 2.70
N THR A 4 11.83 7.66 1.53
CA THR A 4 12.64 6.52 1.10
C THR A 4 13.50 6.83 -0.13
N THR A 5 14.48 5.97 -0.41
CA THR A 5 15.18 5.94 -1.70
C THR A 5 14.54 4.88 -2.61
N LEU A 6 14.75 4.99 -3.93
CA LEU A 6 14.26 3.99 -4.87
C LEU A 6 14.76 2.57 -4.55
N VAL A 7 15.99 2.46 -4.05
CA VAL A 7 16.59 1.17 -3.65
C VAL A 7 15.88 0.63 -2.41
N ALA A 8 15.76 1.45 -1.36
CA ALA A 8 15.10 1.04 -0.12
C ALA A 8 13.61 0.72 -0.32
N LEU A 9 12.97 1.28 -1.36
CA LEU A 9 11.58 0.98 -1.71
C LEU A 9 11.37 -0.48 -2.10
N GLN A 10 12.38 -1.14 -2.69
CA GLN A 10 12.29 -2.53 -3.14
C GLN A 10 12.27 -3.53 -1.96
N ASP A 11 12.82 -3.13 -0.81
CA ASP A 11 12.92 -3.98 0.40
C ASP A 11 11.77 -3.77 1.39
N ILE A 12 10.81 -2.91 1.06
CA ILE A 12 9.61 -2.71 1.88
C ILE A 12 8.58 -3.77 1.51
N THR A 13 8.23 -4.55 2.51
CA THR A 13 7.14 -5.52 2.42
C THR A 13 5.84 -4.89 2.93
N LEU A 14 4.69 -5.41 2.52
CA LEU A 14 3.37 -4.89 2.94
C LEU A 14 3.20 -4.86 4.46
N ASP A 15 3.79 -5.81 5.20
CA ASP A 15 3.79 -5.85 6.65
C ASP A 15 4.62 -4.77 7.33
N LYS A 16 5.54 -4.14 6.60
CA LYS A 16 6.25 -2.94 7.06
C LYS A 16 5.45 -1.65 6.80
N ILE A 17 4.39 -1.71 6.00
CA ILE A 17 3.56 -0.55 5.65
C ILE A 17 2.29 -0.56 6.50
N PHE A 18 1.50 -1.63 6.44
CA PHE A 18 0.22 -1.72 7.14
C PHE A 18 0.34 -2.50 8.45
N ASP A 19 -0.40 -2.02 9.45
CA ASP A 19 -0.63 -2.76 10.69
C ASP A 19 -1.51 -4.01 10.44
N GLU A 20 -1.80 -4.77 11.50
CA GLU A 20 -2.64 -5.97 11.37
C GLU A 20 -4.05 -5.65 10.83
N PRO A 21 -4.78 -4.62 11.29
CA PRO A 21 -6.05 -4.22 10.70
C PRO A 21 -5.97 -3.92 9.19
N GLY A 22 -5.02 -3.09 8.76
CA GLY A 22 -4.88 -2.72 7.35
C GLY A 22 -4.56 -3.91 6.46
N ARG A 23 -3.76 -4.87 6.95
CA ARG A 23 -3.48 -6.12 6.22
C ARG A 23 -4.71 -7.01 6.10
N LYS A 24 -5.52 -7.14 7.15
CA LYS A 24 -6.77 -7.91 7.09
C LYS A 24 -7.73 -7.34 6.07
N GLU A 25 -7.87 -6.02 6.04
CA GLU A 25 -8.74 -5.33 5.07
C GLU A 25 -8.25 -5.53 3.62
N LEU A 26 -6.94 -5.40 3.39
CA LEU A 26 -6.36 -5.68 2.07
C LEU A 26 -6.58 -7.15 1.66
N HIS A 27 -6.45 -8.09 2.59
CA HIS A 27 -6.63 -9.51 2.33
C HIS A 27 -8.09 -9.87 2.01
N SER A 28 -9.07 -9.29 2.71
CA SER A 28 -10.50 -9.55 2.42
C SER A 28 -10.90 -9.07 1.03
N GLU A 29 -10.25 -8.02 0.55
CA GLU A 29 -10.57 -7.37 -0.72
C GLU A 29 -9.61 -7.80 -1.86
N PHE A 30 -8.67 -8.71 -1.60
CA PHE A 30 -7.62 -9.10 -2.54
C PHE A 30 -8.15 -9.73 -3.84
N ALA A 31 -9.29 -10.43 -3.77
CA ALA A 31 -9.95 -10.96 -4.96
C ALA A 31 -10.33 -9.84 -5.94
N LYS A 32 -10.83 -8.71 -5.42
CA LYS A 32 -11.17 -7.53 -6.25
C LYS A 32 -9.93 -6.92 -6.87
N LEU A 33 -8.82 -6.83 -6.13
CA LEU A 33 -7.53 -6.39 -6.68
C LEU A 33 -7.06 -7.28 -7.83
N THR A 34 -7.31 -8.58 -7.74
CA THR A 34 -6.91 -9.56 -8.77
C THR A 34 -7.78 -9.45 -10.03
N GLU A 35 -9.09 -9.27 -9.87
CA GLU A 35 -10.05 -9.21 -11.00
C GLU A 35 -10.13 -7.83 -11.65
N GLN A 36 -10.18 -6.76 -10.85
CA GLN A 36 -10.42 -5.38 -11.29
C GLN A 36 -9.12 -4.58 -11.43
N GLY A 37 -8.02 -5.06 -10.85
CA GLY A 37 -6.70 -4.43 -10.89
C GLY A 37 -6.50 -3.33 -9.84
N TYR A 38 -7.52 -2.96 -9.07
CA TYR A 38 -7.42 -1.95 -8.00
C TYR A 38 -8.46 -2.14 -6.89
N LEU A 39 -8.24 -1.50 -5.74
CA LEU A 39 -9.20 -1.37 -4.64
C LEU A 39 -8.98 -0.07 -3.86
N TYR A 40 -9.99 0.32 -3.08
CA TYR A 40 -9.91 1.41 -2.12
C TYR A 40 -9.94 0.84 -0.72
N LEU A 41 -8.98 1.25 0.11
CA LEU A 41 -8.98 1.00 1.54
C LEU A 41 -9.56 2.21 2.28
N PRO A 42 -10.34 2.00 3.35
CA PRO A 42 -10.85 3.07 4.18
C PRO A 42 -9.73 3.79 4.92
N ALA A 43 -10.08 4.83 5.70
CA ALA A 43 -9.15 5.52 6.57
C ALA A 43 -8.42 4.56 7.51
N GLY A 44 -7.15 4.84 7.80
CA GLY A 44 -6.33 3.97 8.62
C GLY A 44 -4.97 4.57 8.96
N THR A 45 -4.08 3.70 9.46
CA THR A 45 -2.70 4.05 9.77
C THR A 45 -1.72 3.15 9.04
N CYS A 46 -0.56 3.70 8.69
CA CYS A 46 0.56 2.97 8.12
C CYS A 46 1.88 3.47 8.70
N LEU A 47 2.98 2.79 8.38
CA LEU A 47 4.32 3.25 8.71
C LEU A 47 4.98 3.88 7.47
N SER A 48 5.64 5.01 7.72
CA SER A 48 6.57 5.63 6.78
C SER A 48 7.85 4.83 6.64
N GLY A 49 8.71 5.23 5.71
CA GLY A 49 9.96 4.53 5.49
C GLY A 49 10.98 4.58 6.59
N MET A 50 10.83 5.56 7.46
CA MET A 50 11.64 5.73 8.65
C MET A 50 10.96 5.11 9.89
N GLY A 51 9.88 4.35 9.71
CA GLY A 51 9.14 3.68 10.80
C GLY A 51 8.23 4.59 11.62
N ARG A 52 7.98 5.83 11.17
CA ARG A 52 7.05 6.75 11.84
C ARG A 52 5.61 6.45 11.44
N GLN A 53 4.69 6.55 12.39
CA GLN A 53 3.26 6.32 12.16
C GLN A 53 2.66 7.47 11.34
N VAL A 54 1.85 7.11 10.36
CA VAL A 54 1.16 8.00 9.43
C VAL A 54 -0.31 7.65 9.46
N SER A 55 -1.17 8.65 9.57
CA SER A 55 -2.61 8.51 9.36
C SER A 55 -2.99 8.91 7.93
N PHE A 56 -4.05 8.33 7.38
CA PHE A 56 -4.59 8.66 6.06
C PHE A 56 -6.10 8.48 6.04
N GLU A 57 -6.80 9.26 5.19
CA GLU A 57 -8.26 9.19 5.07
C GLU A 57 -8.73 8.11 4.09
N GLN A 58 -7.89 7.77 3.12
CA GLN A 58 -8.13 6.70 2.15
C GLN A 58 -6.80 6.23 1.57
N ALA A 59 -6.71 4.95 1.21
CA ALA A 59 -5.62 4.47 0.35
C ALA A 59 -6.17 3.83 -0.93
N VAL A 60 -5.51 4.09 -2.05
CA VAL A 60 -5.76 3.40 -3.32
C VAL A 60 -4.66 2.39 -3.52
N VAL A 61 -5.02 1.14 -3.79
CA VAL A 61 -4.06 0.06 -4.07
C VAL A 61 -4.36 -0.48 -5.46
N TRP A 62 -3.34 -0.63 -6.31
CA TRP A 62 -3.50 -1.18 -7.65
C TRP A 62 -2.36 -2.11 -8.03
N LYS A 63 -2.65 -3.03 -8.94
CA LYS A 63 -1.67 -3.92 -9.56
C LYS A 63 -0.89 -3.14 -10.61
N VAL A 64 0.43 -3.13 -10.50
CA VAL A 64 1.32 -2.63 -11.56
C VAL A 64 1.67 -3.82 -12.45
N LEU A 65 1.36 -3.69 -13.74
CA LEU A 65 1.63 -4.73 -14.73
C LEU A 65 3.01 -4.51 -15.37
N GLY A 66 3.76 -5.58 -15.52
CA GLY A 66 5.00 -5.60 -16.30
C GLY A 66 4.74 -5.68 -17.80
N GLU A 67 5.81 -5.74 -18.59
CA GLU A 67 5.75 -5.83 -20.05
C GLU A 67 4.98 -7.06 -20.54
N ASP A 68 5.08 -8.19 -19.81
CA ASP A 68 4.40 -9.45 -20.12
C ASP A 68 2.95 -9.51 -19.59
N ASN A 69 2.38 -8.39 -19.13
CA ASN A 69 1.06 -8.30 -18.51
C ASN A 69 0.93 -9.06 -17.16
N ASP A 70 2.06 -9.48 -16.60
CA ASP A 70 2.15 -10.12 -15.28
C ASP A 70 2.19 -9.10 -14.14
N ALA A 71 1.82 -9.54 -12.95
CA ALA A 71 1.89 -8.72 -11.74
C ALA A 71 3.35 -8.41 -11.39
N HIS A 72 3.79 -7.17 -11.59
CA HIS A 72 5.15 -6.76 -11.21
C HIS A 72 5.20 -6.40 -9.72
N CYS A 73 4.30 -5.53 -9.27
CA CYS A 73 4.19 -5.11 -7.87
C CYS A 73 2.81 -4.51 -7.58
N LEU A 74 2.60 -4.07 -6.34
CA LEU A 74 1.46 -3.22 -5.97
C LEU A 74 1.89 -1.76 -5.88
N GLY A 75 1.10 -0.88 -6.50
CA GLY A 75 1.16 0.56 -6.27
C GLY A 75 0.19 0.96 -5.16
N LEU A 76 0.62 1.91 -4.33
CA LEU A 76 -0.19 2.44 -3.23
C LEU A 76 -0.15 3.97 -3.24
N CYS A 77 -1.30 4.61 -3.05
CA CYS A 77 -1.44 6.04 -2.88
C CYS A 77 -2.25 6.31 -1.62
N PHE A 78 -1.74 7.16 -0.72
CA PHE A 78 -2.42 7.56 0.50
C PHE A 78 -2.97 8.98 0.32
N VAL A 79 -4.24 9.19 0.61
CA VAL A 79 -4.96 10.47 0.44
C VAL A 79 -5.06 11.18 1.78
N ASN A 80 -4.81 12.50 1.78
CA ASN A 80 -4.89 13.37 2.95
C ASN A 80 -4.14 12.80 4.17
N TRP A 81 -2.93 12.32 3.94
CA TRP A 81 -2.14 11.70 4.99
C TRP A 81 -1.40 12.75 5.84
N SER A 82 -1.14 12.41 7.10
CA SER A 82 -0.29 13.20 8.00
C SER A 82 0.54 12.31 8.91
N PHE A 83 1.69 12.81 9.34
CA PHE A 83 2.38 12.21 10.48
C PHE A 83 1.56 12.40 11.76
N LEU A 84 1.61 11.40 12.65
CA LEU A 84 1.07 11.48 14.01
C LEU A 84 2.15 11.96 14.99
#